data_AF-A0A2H6J815-F1
#
_entry.id   AF-A0A2H6J815-F1
#
_cell.length_a   1.000
_cell.length_b   1.000
_cell.length_c   1.000
_cell.angle_alpha   90.00
_cell.angle_beta   90.00
_cell.angle_gamma   90.00
#
_symmetry.space_group_name_H-M   'P 1'
#
loop_
_entity.id
_entity.type
_entity.pdbx_description
1 polymer ?
#
loop_
_entity_poly.entity_id
_entity_poly.type
_entity_poly.pdbx_seq_one_letter_code
_entity_poly.pdbx_strand_id
1 'polypeptide(L)' 'MEVENVPFTNHQGENDLRMTKVQQKISGCFRSLEGAKIFCRVRSYLSTCRKQGLTATQALTLLFQGKNPEFMGEDKAQCG' A
#
# COMPACT_ATOMS: atom_id res chain seq x y z
N MET A 1 -34.86 -1.15 -6.35
CA MET A 1 -33.44 -0.76 -6.56
C MET A 1 -32.76 -1.98 -7.15
N GLU A 2 -32.68 -2.04 -8.46
CA GLU A 2 -31.99 -3.13 -9.17
C GLU A 2 -30.48 -2.91 -8.98
N VAL A 3 -29.83 -3.84 -8.28
CA VAL A 3 -28.38 -3.83 -8.13
C VAL A 3 -27.82 -4.34 -9.46
N GLU A 4 -27.45 -3.40 -10.32
CA GLU A 4 -26.76 -3.66 -11.58
C GLU A 4 -25.60 -4.62 -11.29
N ASN A 5 -25.53 -5.73 -12.04
CA ASN A 5 -24.58 -6.81 -11.82
C ASN A 5 -23.17 -6.31 -12.17
N VAL A 6 -22.54 -5.60 -11.24
CA VAL A 6 -21.18 -5.10 -11.36
C VAL A 6 -20.28 -6.35 -11.46
N PRO A 7 -19.64 -6.59 -12.61
CA PRO A 7 -18.76 -7.73 -12.76
C PRO A 7 -17.67 -7.65 -11.70
N PHE A 8 -17.19 -8.79 -11.18
CA PHE A 8 -16.08 -8.82 -10.23
C PHE A 8 -14.87 -8.09 -10.84
N THR A 9 -14.69 -6.84 -10.47
CA THR A 9 -13.61 -6.01 -11.01
C THR A 9 -12.34 -6.38 -10.27
N ASN A 10 -11.27 -6.73 -10.99
CA ASN A 10 -9.93 -6.86 -10.42
C ASN A 10 -9.35 -5.48 -10.08
N HIS A 11 -10.06 -4.72 -9.25
CA HIS A 11 -9.71 -3.37 -8.86
C HIS A 11 -8.60 -3.42 -7.82
N GLN A 12 -7.66 -2.49 -7.90
CA GLN A 12 -6.47 -2.48 -7.04
C GLN A 12 -6.83 -2.46 -5.55
N GLY A 13 -7.91 -1.77 -5.17
CA GLY A 13 -8.42 -1.76 -3.79
C GLY A 13 -8.83 -3.15 -3.29
N GLU A 14 -9.51 -3.95 -4.12
CA GLU A 14 -9.86 -5.32 -3.77
C GLU A 14 -8.60 -6.19 -3.66
N ASN A 15 -7.68 -6.04 -4.61
CA ASN A 15 -6.45 -6.83 -4.65
C ASN A 15 -5.54 -6.54 -3.43
N ASP A 16 -5.50 -5.30 -2.97
CA ASP A 16 -4.79 -4.91 -1.75
C ASP A 16 -5.45 -5.51 -0.48
N LEU A 17 -6.79 -5.59 -0.45
CA LEU A 17 -7.57 -6.22 0.63
C LEU A 17 -7.42 -7.75 0.68
N ARG A 18 -7.32 -8.41 -0.48
CA ARG A 18 -7.14 -9.87 -0.57
C ARG A 18 -5.90 -10.32 0.20
N MET A 19 -4.78 -9.60 0.07
CA MET A 19 -3.55 -9.93 0.79
C MET A 19 -3.69 -9.79 2.31
N THR A 20 -4.46 -8.81 2.79
CA THR A 20 -4.77 -8.69 4.22
C THR A 20 -5.59 -9.89 4.71
N LYS A 21 -6.55 -10.37 3.91
CA LYS A 21 -7.34 -11.56 4.25
C LYS A 21 -6.52 -12.85 4.20
N VAL A 22 -5.61 -13.00 3.24
CA VAL A 22 -4.66 -14.11 3.19
C VAL A 22 -3.76 -14.11 4.43
N GLN A 23 -3.27 -12.93 4.86
CA GLN A 23 -2.46 -12.82 6.07
C GLN A 23 -3.23 -13.23 7.33
N GLN A 24 -4.50 -12.82 7.44
CA GLN A 24 -5.40 -13.20 8.55
C GLN A 24 -5.73 -14.69 8.58
N LYS A 25 -6.01 -15.30 7.43
CA LYS A 25 -6.55 -16.66 7.35
C LYS A 25 -5.49 -17.75 7.18
N ILE A 26 -4.39 -17.46 6.49
CA ILE A 26 -3.47 -18.48 5.98
C ILE A 26 -2.04 -18.25 6.47
N SER A 27 -1.52 -17.01 6.43
CA SER A 27 -0.11 -16.73 6.71
C SER A 27 0.21 -16.49 8.20
N GLY A 28 -0.42 -17.24 9.10
CA GLY A 28 -0.13 -17.22 10.54
C GLY A 28 -0.91 -16.21 11.39
N CYS A 29 -1.80 -15.41 10.77
CA CYS A 29 -2.62 -14.37 11.39
C CYS A 29 -1.82 -13.23 12.06
N PHE A 30 -2.43 -12.05 12.20
CA PHE A 30 -1.84 -10.98 12.98
C PHE A 30 -1.93 -11.31 14.47
N ARG A 31 -0.77 -11.40 15.14
CA ARG A 31 -0.69 -11.68 16.59
C ARG A 31 -1.01 -10.46 17.45
N SER A 32 -1.01 -9.26 16.84
CA SER A 32 -1.36 -8.00 17.49
C SER A 32 -1.89 -7.00 16.46
N LEU A 33 -2.66 -6.02 16.94
CA LEU A 33 -3.12 -4.89 16.12
C LEU A 33 -1.94 -4.08 15.57
N GLU A 34 -0.86 -3.96 16.34
CA GLU A 34 0.33 -3.24 15.93
C GLU A 34 1.01 -3.91 14.72
N GLY A 35 1.15 -5.24 14.74
CA GLY A 35 1.66 -5.98 13.58
C GLY A 35 0.79 -5.80 12.33
N ALA A 36 -0.54 -5.74 12.51
CA ALA A 36 -1.46 -5.45 11.41
C ALA A 36 -1.27 -4.03 10.85
N LYS A 37 -1.07 -3.03 11.71
CA LYS A 37 -0.79 -1.65 11.28
C LYS A 37 0.52 -1.55 10.50
N ILE A 38 1.59 -2.19 10.99
CA ILE A 38 2.88 -2.23 10.29
C ILE A 38 2.72 -2.87 8.90
N PHE A 39 2.05 -4.02 8.82
CA PHE A 39 1.79 -4.69 7.56
C PHE A 39 1.03 -3.79 6.57
N CYS A 40 -0.06 -3.16 7.03
CA CYS A 40 -0.84 -2.25 6.21
C CYS A 40 0.00 -1.05 5.75
N ARG A 41 0.87 -0.50 6.61
CA ARG A 41 1.73 0.65 6.28
C ARG A 41 2.76 0.32 5.21
N VAL A 42 3.42 -0.85 5.29
CA VAL A 42 4.37 -1.28 4.26
C VAL A 42 3.66 -1.50 2.93
N ARG A 43 2.52 -2.18 2.95
CA ARG A 43 1.73 -2.47 1.75
C ARG A 43 1.18 -1.20 1.09
N SER A 44 0.67 -0.25 1.89
CA SER A 44 0.15 1.01 1.36
C SER A 44 1.27 1.84 0.72
N TYR A 45 2.45 1.91 1.33
CA TYR A 45 3.61 2.56 0.74
C TYR A 45 3.98 1.98 -0.64
N LEU A 46 4.08 0.65 -0.74
CA LEU A 46 4.41 -0.02 -2.00
C LEU A 46 3.32 0.15 -3.06
N SER A 47 2.04 0.07 -2.68
CA SER A 47 0.91 0.29 -3.59
C SER A 47 0.94 1.72 -4.15
N THR A 48 1.23 2.71 -3.31
CA THR A 48 1.38 4.11 -3.74
C THR A 48 2.58 4.30 -4.66
N CYS A 49 3.74 3.74 -4.34
CA CYS A 49 4.91 3.83 -5.22
C CYS A 49 4.64 3.21 -6.60
N ARG A 50 3.95 2.07 -6.64
CA ARG A 50 3.57 1.41 -7.89
C ARG A 50 2.63 2.26 -8.75
N LYS A 51 1.70 2.99 -8.14
CA LYS A 51 0.81 3.93 -8.85
C LYS A 51 1.58 5.07 -9.52
N GLN A 52 2.74 5.41 -8.98
CA GLN A 52 3.62 6.48 -9.46
C GLN A 52 4.75 5.94 -10.34
N GLY A 53 4.60 4.73 -10.89
CA GLY A 53 5.55 4.13 -11.83
C GLY A 53 6.81 3.53 -11.19
N LEU A 54 6.92 3.50 -9.86
CA LEU A 54 8.09 2.94 -9.17
C LEU A 54 7.90 1.45 -8.89
N THR A 55 8.96 0.68 -9.13
CA THR A 55 9.01 -0.73 -8.74
C THR A 55 9.15 -0.89 -7.22
N ALA A 56 8.71 -2.04 -6.69
CA ALA A 56 8.83 -2.33 -5.26
C ALA A 56 10.30 -2.29 -4.79
N THR A 57 11.22 -2.79 -5.61
CA THR A 57 12.66 -2.77 -5.30
C THR A 57 13.17 -1.34 -5.18
N GLN A 58 12.87 -0.47 -6.14
CA GLN A 58 13.28 0.94 -6.09
C GLN A 58 12.70 1.65 -4.86
N ALA A 59 11.42 1.42 -4.57
CA ALA A 59 10.76 1.99 -3.38
C ALA A 59 11.44 1.54 -2.08
N LEU A 60 11.76 0.25 -1.95
CA LEU A 60 12.47 -0.28 -0.78
C LEU A 60 13.92 0.25 -0.70
N THR A 61 14.62 0.36 -1.83
CA THR A 61 15.97 0.94 -1.87
C THR A 61 15.95 2.39 -1.38
N LEU A 62 15.02 3.21 -1.86
CA LEU A 62 14.87 4.60 -1.40
C LEU A 62 14.54 4.67 0.10
N LEU A 63 13.61 3.83 0.57
CA LEU A 63 13.25 3.72 1.98
C LEU A 63 14.45 3.40 2.87
N PHE A 64 15.27 2.41 2.52
CA PHE A 64 16.47 2.05 3.29
C PHE A 64 17.60 3.08 3.16
N GLN A 65 17.62 3.88 2.10
CA GLN A 65 18.53 5.03 1.95
C GLN A 65 18.06 6.28 2.70
N GLY A 66 16.88 6.24 3.35
CA GLY A 66 16.30 7.40 4.02
C GLY A 66 15.83 8.50 3.06
N LYS A 67 15.59 8.17 1.79
CA LYS A 67 15.13 9.11 0.75
C LYS A 67 13.66 8.85 0.43
N ASN A 68 12.89 9.92 0.27
CA ASN A 68 11.52 9.81 -0.19
C ASN A 68 11.47 9.73 -1.73
N PRO A 69 10.51 9.00 -2.31
CA PRO A 69 10.21 9.09 -3.73
C PRO A 69 9.89 10.54 -4.12
N GLU A 70 10.24 10.92 -5.36
CA GLU A 70 10.06 12.30 -5.86
C GLU A 70 8.62 12.81 -5.71
N PHE A 71 7.64 11.95 -5.98
CA PHE A 71 6.21 12.28 -5.83
C PHE A 71 5.74 12.45 -4.37
N MET A 72 6.52 11.98 -3.40
CA MET A 72 6.30 12.18 -1.95
C MET A 72 7.12 13.35 -1.40
N GLY A 73 7.80 14.10 -2.28
CA GLY A 73 8.56 15.27 -1.91
C GLY A 73 7.69 16.22 -1.09
N GLU A 74 8.23 16.69 0.02
CA GLU A 74 7.62 17.74 0.83
C GLU A 74 7.36 18.93 -0.10
N ASP A 75 6.11 19.40 -0.15
CA ASP A 75 5.85 20.81 -0.43
C ASP A 75 6.70 21.58 0.57
N LYS A 76 7.90 21.99 0.17
CA LYS A 76 8.62 23.03 0.89
C LYS A 76 7.74 24.26 0.73
N ALA A 77 6.82 24.43 1.67
CA ALA A 77 6.28 25.72 2.03
C ALA A 77 7.47 26.58 2.53
N GLN A 78 8.29 27.01 1.58
CA GLN A 78 9.10 28.20 1.73
C GLN A 78 8.12 29.36 1.54
N CYS A 79 7.48 29.77 2.63
CA CYS A 79 7.13 31.17 2.76
C CYS A 79 8.10 31.72 3.80
N GLY A 80 9.02 32.56 3.32
CA GLY A 80 9.77 33.47 4.18
C GLY A 80 8.89 34.61 4.69
#